data_AF-A0AAX0WWL4-F1
#
_entry.id   AF-A0AAX0WWL4-F1
#
_cell.length_a   1.000
_cell.length_b   1.000
_cell.length_c   1.000
_cell.angle_alpha   90.00
_cell.angle_beta   90.00
_cell.angle_gamma   90.00
#
_symmetry.space_group_name_H-M   'P 1'
#
loop_
_entity.id
_entity.type
_entity.pdbx_description
1 polymer ?
#
loop_
_entity_poly.entity_id
_entity_poly.type
_entity_poly.pdbx_seq_one_letter_code
_entity_poly.pdbx_strand_id
1 'polypeptide(L)'
;MQSKLEKLLENSRFKSNEESIARLQSSDGSNLYSIVLLCQENIKLLNTLTSPEQDEEFYDVFYDAELQLELINKLGSYYLTLYKTLISIKNPTARDELDQVKYRKLAEEYNSEEVKKMDMELERVQLDADYSLALYLNDLEDNEVSQKYSRQRFFNIEPEDNLEPRNDEEENPSKKRRLFL
;
A
#
# COMPACT_ATOMS: atom_id res chain seq x y z
N MET A 1 -44.32 0.27 -1.51
CA MET A 1 -43.67 -0.95 -2.04
C MET A 1 -42.19 -0.62 -2.13
N GLN A 2 -41.32 -1.35 -1.43
CA GLN A 2 -39.87 -1.11 -1.56
C GLN A 2 -39.42 -1.49 -2.98
N SER A 3 -38.60 -0.65 -3.61
CA SER A 3 -38.10 -0.90 -4.96
C SER A 3 -37.18 -2.13 -4.97
N LYS A 4 -37.08 -2.84 -6.10
CA LYS A 4 -36.14 -3.98 -6.26
C LYS A 4 -34.68 -3.54 -6.00
N LEU A 5 -34.37 -2.26 -6.23
CA LEU A 5 -33.07 -1.64 -5.96
C LEU A 5 -32.79 -1.47 -4.45
N GLU A 6 -33.76 -0.95 -3.68
CA GLU A 6 -33.64 -0.82 -2.22
C GLU A 6 -33.37 -2.20 -1.58
N LYS A 7 -34.07 -3.25 -2.06
CA LYS A 7 -33.85 -4.62 -1.60
C LYS A 7 -32.45 -5.17 -1.91
N LEU A 8 -31.78 -4.66 -2.95
CA LEU A 8 -30.40 -5.06 -3.26
C LEU A 8 -29.39 -4.31 -2.39
N LEU A 9 -29.61 -3.03 -2.09
CA LEU A 9 -28.82 -2.32 -1.09
C LEU A 9 -28.99 -2.95 0.30
N GLU A 10 -30.17 -3.52 0.57
CA GLU A 10 -30.45 -4.31 1.76
C GLU A 10 -29.97 -5.76 1.68
N ASN A 11 -29.44 -6.21 0.54
CA ASN A 11 -28.94 -7.57 0.37
C ASN A 11 -27.81 -7.85 1.36
N SER A 12 -27.95 -8.95 2.11
CA SER A 12 -26.98 -9.34 3.15
C SER A 12 -25.57 -9.51 2.60
N ARG A 13 -25.42 -10.02 1.37
CA ARG A 13 -24.11 -10.16 0.71
C ARG A 13 -23.52 -8.81 0.34
N PHE A 14 -24.34 -7.90 -0.21
CA PHE A 14 -23.88 -6.56 -0.58
C PHE A 14 -23.38 -5.79 0.65
N LYS A 15 -24.15 -5.78 1.73
CA LYS A 15 -23.77 -5.15 3.01
C LYS A 15 -22.55 -5.81 3.65
N SER A 16 -22.49 -7.15 3.66
CA SER A 16 -21.33 -7.88 4.18
C SER A 16 -20.05 -7.55 3.42
N ASN A 17 -20.14 -7.37 2.10
CA ASN A 17 -19.01 -6.98 1.27
C ASN A 17 -18.56 -5.54 1.60
N GLU A 18 -19.49 -4.59 1.74
CA GLU A 18 -19.20 -3.20 2.14
C GLU A 18 -18.47 -3.14 3.49
N GLU A 19 -18.98 -3.84 4.51
CA GLU A 19 -18.36 -3.91 5.83
C GLU A 19 -16.96 -4.55 5.78
N SER A 20 -16.77 -5.52 4.90
CA SER A 20 -15.49 -6.20 4.74
C SER A 20 -14.47 -5.31 4.02
N ILE A 21 -14.90 -4.56 3.01
CA ILE A 21 -14.07 -3.56 2.32
C ILE A 21 -13.62 -2.50 3.34
N ALA A 22 -14.53 -1.93 4.12
CA ALA A 22 -14.20 -0.90 5.11
C ALA A 22 -13.21 -1.42 6.18
N ARG A 23 -13.41 -2.66 6.65
CA ARG A 23 -12.47 -3.31 7.59
C ARG A 23 -11.10 -3.56 6.98
N LEU A 24 -11.03 -3.98 5.72
CA LEU A 24 -9.77 -4.20 5.04
C LEU A 24 -9.03 -2.89 4.78
N GLN A 25 -9.72 -1.83 4.38
CA GLN A 25 -9.12 -0.52 4.11
C GLN A 25 -8.56 0.18 5.37
N SER A 26 -9.07 -0.16 6.55
CA SER A 26 -8.61 0.40 7.83
C SER A 26 -7.50 -0.41 8.51
N SER A 27 -7.06 -1.52 7.90
CA SER A 27 -6.02 -2.40 8.44
C SER A 27 -4.66 -2.15 7.77
N ASP A 28 -3.61 -2.03 8.58
CA ASP A 28 -2.23 -1.82 8.12
C ASP A 28 -1.65 -3.00 7.30
N GLY A 29 -2.34 -4.15 7.28
CA GLY A 29 -1.98 -5.35 6.53
C GLY A 29 -3.02 -5.77 5.48
N SER A 30 -3.74 -4.80 4.92
CA SER A 30 -4.87 -5.05 4.01
C SER A 30 -4.52 -5.99 2.86
N ASN A 31 -5.33 -7.04 2.68
CA ASN A 31 -5.23 -7.89 1.49
C ASN A 31 -5.87 -7.15 0.30
N LEU A 32 -5.03 -6.47 -0.48
CA LEU A 32 -5.44 -5.68 -1.64
C LEU A 32 -6.28 -6.50 -2.63
N TYR A 33 -5.92 -7.77 -2.87
CA TYR A 33 -6.69 -8.64 -3.78
C TYR A 33 -8.07 -9.00 -3.23
N SER A 34 -8.22 -9.12 -1.91
CA SER A 34 -9.54 -9.29 -1.29
C SER A 34 -10.43 -8.06 -1.49
N ILE A 35 -9.86 -6.85 -1.36
CA ILE A 35 -10.60 -5.61 -1.65
C ILE A 35 -11.03 -5.60 -3.13
N VAL A 36 -10.12 -5.93 -4.05
CA VAL A 36 -10.43 -6.00 -5.49
C VAL A 36 -11.59 -6.95 -5.76
N LEU A 37 -11.54 -8.16 -5.21
CA LEU A 37 -12.59 -9.17 -5.40
C LEU A 37 -13.96 -8.68 -4.88
N LEU A 38 -14.00 -8.14 -3.66
CA LEU A 38 -15.25 -7.67 -3.04
C LEU A 38 -15.87 -6.51 -3.82
N CYS A 39 -15.06 -5.55 -4.28
CA CYS A 39 -15.53 -4.46 -5.12
C CYS A 39 -16.09 -4.98 -6.45
N GLN A 40 -15.42 -5.93 -7.10
CA GLN A 40 -15.89 -6.53 -8.35
C GLN A 40 -17.22 -7.30 -8.17
N GLU A 41 -17.39 -8.00 -7.05
CA GLU A 41 -18.65 -8.66 -6.73
C GLU A 41 -19.80 -7.67 -6.56
N ASN A 42 -19.59 -6.58 -5.81
CA ASN A 42 -20.62 -5.56 -5.61
C ASN A 42 -20.94 -4.81 -6.90
N ILE A 43 -19.95 -4.51 -7.75
CA ILE A 43 -20.20 -3.94 -9.09
C ILE A 43 -21.03 -4.90 -9.94
N LYS A 44 -20.75 -6.21 -9.92
CA LYS A 44 -21.56 -7.20 -10.64
C LYS A 44 -23.01 -7.19 -10.17
N LEU A 45 -23.23 -7.17 -8.85
CA LEU A 45 -24.58 -7.11 -8.27
C LEU A 45 -25.34 -5.84 -8.70
N LEU A 46 -24.65 -4.70 -8.78
CA LEU A 46 -25.25 -3.45 -9.26
C LEU A 46 -25.56 -3.51 -10.77
N ASN A 47 -24.62 -3.99 -11.58
CA ASN A 47 -24.78 -4.07 -13.04
C ASN A 47 -25.86 -5.05 -13.49
N THR A 48 -26.12 -6.12 -12.72
CA THR A 48 -27.23 -7.04 -13.01
C THR A 48 -28.61 -6.40 -12.91
N LEU A 49 -28.72 -5.23 -12.28
CA LEU A 49 -29.99 -4.50 -12.13
C LEU A 49 -30.12 -3.30 -13.08
N THR A 50 -29.01 -2.80 -13.61
CA THR A 50 -28.99 -1.67 -14.55
C THR A 50 -28.92 -2.12 -16.01
N SER A 51 -28.72 -3.41 -16.28
CA SER A 51 -28.68 -3.94 -17.64
C SER A 51 -30.10 -4.01 -18.24
N PRO A 52 -30.36 -3.35 -19.39
CA PRO A 52 -31.68 -3.24 -19.99
C PRO A 52 -32.16 -4.51 -20.72
N GLU A 53 -31.42 -5.63 -20.67
CA GLU A 53 -31.74 -6.81 -21.48
C GLU A 53 -32.77 -7.77 -20.87
N GLN A 54 -33.28 -7.52 -19.66
CA GLN A 54 -34.29 -8.40 -19.05
C GLN A 54 -35.40 -7.57 -18.40
N ASP A 55 -36.59 -7.66 -19.01
CA ASP A 55 -37.90 -7.24 -18.53
C ASP A 55 -38.35 -5.78 -18.79
N GLU A 56 -39.42 -5.65 -19.58
CA GLU A 56 -40.16 -4.40 -19.85
C GLU A 56 -40.75 -3.74 -18.58
N GLU A 57 -40.64 -4.38 -17.40
CA GLU A 57 -41.04 -3.85 -16.09
C GLU A 57 -39.99 -2.92 -15.42
N PHE A 58 -38.79 -2.77 -15.98
CA PHE A 58 -37.74 -1.94 -15.37
C PHE A 58 -37.95 -0.42 -15.50
N TYR A 59 -38.89 0.02 -16.35
CA TYR A 59 -39.13 1.45 -16.59
C TYR A 59 -39.68 2.22 -15.37
N ASP A 60 -40.37 1.55 -14.43
CA ASP A 60 -40.87 2.21 -13.21
C ASP A 60 -39.79 2.40 -12.13
N VAL A 61 -38.70 1.63 -12.19
CA VAL A 61 -37.53 1.79 -11.31
C VAL A 61 -36.72 3.03 -11.71
N PHE A 62 -36.92 3.53 -12.94
CA PHE A 62 -36.25 4.73 -13.43
C PHE A 62 -36.82 6.06 -12.90
N TYR A 63 -37.86 6.05 -12.05
CA TYR A 63 -38.48 7.27 -11.52
C TYR A 63 -37.90 7.78 -10.19
N ASP A 64 -37.10 6.98 -9.48
CA ASP A 64 -36.45 7.42 -8.24
C ASP A 64 -35.04 7.95 -8.51
N ALA A 65 -34.97 9.27 -8.75
CA ALA A 65 -33.72 9.96 -9.05
C ALA A 65 -32.72 9.92 -7.88
N GLU A 66 -33.19 9.87 -6.63
CA GLU A 66 -32.32 9.80 -5.45
C GLU A 66 -31.61 8.43 -5.39
N LEU A 67 -32.36 7.35 -5.61
CA LEU A 67 -31.82 6.00 -5.63
C LEU A 67 -30.88 5.76 -6.80
N GLN A 68 -31.17 6.34 -7.97
CA GLN A 68 -30.24 6.30 -9.11
C GLN A 68 -28.93 7.03 -8.82
N LEU A 69 -29.03 8.21 -8.21
CA LEU A 69 -27.86 8.98 -7.84
C LEU A 69 -27.03 8.22 -6.79
N GLU A 70 -27.66 7.59 -5.81
CA GLU A 70 -26.98 6.74 -4.83
C GLU A 70 -26.25 5.58 -5.51
N LEU A 71 -26.88 4.92 -6.49
CA LEU A 71 -26.27 3.80 -7.20
C LEU A 71 -25.07 4.24 -8.05
N ILE A 72 -25.19 5.36 -8.76
CA ILE A 72 -24.10 5.97 -9.53
C ILE A 72 -22.94 6.34 -8.59
N ASN A 73 -23.23 6.95 -7.44
CA ASN A 73 -22.22 7.32 -6.44
C ASN A 73 -21.51 6.08 -5.88
N LYS A 74 -22.24 5.00 -5.59
CA LYS A 74 -21.66 3.73 -5.15
C LYS A 74 -20.77 3.11 -6.22
N LEU A 75 -21.22 3.05 -7.48
CA LEU A 75 -20.41 2.58 -8.61
C LEU A 75 -19.11 3.37 -8.74
N GLY A 76 -19.20 4.70 -8.75
CA GLY A 76 -18.03 5.57 -8.79
C GLY A 76 -17.06 5.31 -7.63
N SER A 77 -17.59 5.14 -6.42
CA SER A 77 -16.79 4.84 -5.22
C SER A 77 -16.06 3.50 -5.31
N TYR A 78 -16.70 2.46 -5.88
CA TYR A 78 -16.05 1.17 -6.09
C TYR A 78 -14.97 1.23 -7.17
N TYR A 79 -15.20 1.93 -8.29
CA TYR A 79 -14.17 2.09 -9.31
C TYR A 79 -12.96 2.86 -8.81
N LEU A 80 -13.19 3.92 -8.03
CA LEU A 80 -12.13 4.66 -7.36
C LEU A 80 -11.34 3.78 -6.39
N THR A 81 -12.06 3.00 -5.56
CA THR A 81 -11.44 2.06 -4.63
C THR A 81 -10.59 1.02 -5.36
N LEU A 82 -11.10 0.46 -6.46
CA LEU A 82 -10.36 -0.48 -7.29
C LEU A 82 -9.08 0.14 -7.84
N TYR A 83 -9.18 1.36 -8.39
CA TYR A 83 -8.01 2.07 -8.89
C TYR A 83 -6.96 2.28 -7.80
N LYS A 84 -7.37 2.87 -6.66
CA LYS A 84 -6.50 3.10 -5.49
C LYS A 84 -5.85 1.81 -4.98
N THR A 85 -6.59 0.72 -4.97
CA THR A 85 -6.11 -0.57 -4.49
C THR A 85 -5.06 -1.15 -5.44
N LEU A 86 -5.31 -1.08 -6.76
CA LEU A 86 -4.40 -1.61 -7.78
C LEU A 86 -3.08 -0.83 -7.86
N ILE A 87 -3.12 0.51 -7.75
CA ILE A 87 -1.88 1.32 -7.73
C ILE A 87 -1.01 1.07 -6.50
N SER A 88 -1.59 0.54 -5.42
CA SER A 88 -0.89 0.24 -4.17
C SER A 88 -0.16 -1.12 -4.20
N ILE A 89 -0.33 -1.91 -5.26
CA ILE A 89 0.34 -3.21 -5.40
C ILE A 89 1.80 -2.97 -5.80
N LYS A 90 2.75 -3.38 -4.94
CA LYS A 90 4.20 -3.14 -5.15
C LYS A 90 4.78 -3.86 -6.37
N ASN A 91 4.23 -5.02 -6.72
CA ASN A 91 4.68 -5.87 -7.83
C ASN A 91 3.47 -6.32 -8.64
N PRO A 92 2.88 -5.43 -9.46
CA PRO A 92 1.69 -5.76 -10.22
C PRO A 92 2.01 -6.81 -11.29
N THR A 93 1.06 -7.70 -11.53
CA THR A 93 1.10 -8.55 -12.73
C THR A 93 0.67 -7.73 -13.95
N ALA A 94 0.97 -8.21 -15.17
CA ALA A 94 0.49 -7.56 -16.40
C ALA A 94 -1.04 -7.42 -16.44
N ARG A 95 -1.77 -8.30 -15.75
CA ARG A 95 -3.22 -8.19 -15.61
C ARG A 95 -3.60 -7.05 -14.67
N ASP A 96 -2.89 -6.89 -13.56
CA ASP A 96 -3.15 -5.82 -12.59
C ASP A 96 -2.93 -4.45 -13.23
N GLU A 97 -1.91 -4.31 -14.09
CA GLU A 97 -1.65 -3.10 -14.88
C GLU A 97 -2.77 -2.80 -15.89
N LEU A 98 -3.27 -3.82 -16.59
CA LEU A 98 -4.40 -3.66 -17.51
C LEU A 98 -5.67 -3.26 -16.75
N ASP A 99 -5.94 -3.89 -15.62
CA ASP A 99 -7.07 -3.57 -14.76
C ASP A 99 -6.92 -2.17 -14.16
N GLN A 100 -5.70 -1.72 -13.81
CA GLN A 100 -5.43 -0.36 -13.36
C GLN A 100 -5.83 0.67 -14.43
N VAL A 101 -5.41 0.49 -15.68
CA VAL A 101 -5.77 1.40 -16.79
C VAL A 101 -7.28 1.43 -17.00
N LYS A 102 -7.92 0.26 -16.93
CA LYS A 102 -9.37 0.13 -17.07
C LYS A 102 -10.12 0.87 -15.95
N TYR A 103 -9.78 0.59 -14.70
CA TYR A 103 -10.47 1.16 -13.55
C TYR A 103 -10.12 2.62 -13.33
N ARG A 104 -8.95 3.10 -13.77
CA ARG A 104 -8.64 4.54 -13.84
C ARG A 104 -9.63 5.28 -14.71
N LYS A 105 -9.88 4.80 -15.95
CA LYS A 105 -10.84 5.43 -16.88
C LYS A 105 -12.24 5.46 -16.30
N LEU A 106 -12.70 4.33 -15.77
CA LEU A 106 -14.02 4.23 -15.15
C LEU A 106 -14.12 5.13 -13.91
N ALA A 107 -13.10 5.17 -13.06
CA ALA A 107 -13.08 6.07 -11.91
C ALA A 107 -13.07 7.55 -12.33
N GLU A 108 -12.40 7.90 -13.43
CA GLU A 108 -12.34 9.27 -13.95
C GLU A 108 -13.71 9.76 -14.45
N GLU A 109 -14.52 8.87 -15.04
CA GLU A 109 -15.89 9.16 -15.48
C GLU A 109 -16.80 9.60 -14.32
N TYR A 110 -16.63 9.03 -13.14
CA TYR A 110 -17.47 9.33 -11.96
C TYR A 110 -16.80 10.31 -10.98
N ASN A 111 -15.48 10.28 -10.83
CA ASN A 111 -14.70 10.97 -9.80
C ASN A 111 -13.43 11.63 -10.38
N SER A 112 -13.57 12.42 -11.46
CA SER A 112 -12.44 13.00 -12.21
C SER A 112 -11.43 13.76 -11.35
N GLU A 113 -11.89 14.59 -10.40
CA GLU A 113 -10.98 15.38 -9.56
C GLU A 113 -10.13 14.52 -8.62
N GLU A 114 -10.69 13.45 -8.06
CA GLU A 114 -9.97 12.56 -7.15
C GLU A 114 -8.95 11.71 -7.90
N VAL A 115 -9.29 11.24 -9.10
CA VAL A 115 -8.34 10.54 -9.98
C VAL A 115 -7.16 11.44 -10.34
N LYS A 116 -7.41 12.70 -10.72
CA LYS A 116 -6.34 13.66 -11.01
C LYS A 116 -5.42 13.90 -9.81
N LYS A 117 -5.97 14.00 -8.59
CA LYS A 117 -5.17 14.16 -7.37
C LYS A 117 -4.26 12.95 -7.14
N MET A 118 -4.79 11.75 -7.29
CA MET A 118 -3.99 10.51 -7.15
C MET A 118 -2.90 10.42 -8.22
N ASP A 119 -3.22 10.76 -9.47
CA ASP A 119 -2.24 10.72 -10.56
C ASP A 119 -1.09 11.69 -10.32
N MET A 120 -1.39 12.94 -9.91
CA MET A 120 -0.36 13.93 -9.56
C MET A 120 0.51 13.46 -8.38
N GLU A 121 -0.08 12.83 -7.37
CA GLU A 121 0.68 12.29 -6.23
C GLU A 121 1.60 11.14 -6.65
N LEU A 122 1.10 10.25 -7.52
CA LEU A 122 1.86 9.13 -8.06
C LEU A 122 3.05 9.61 -8.91
N GLU A 123 2.83 10.60 -9.79
CA GLU A 123 3.88 11.24 -10.58
C GLU A 123 4.95 11.89 -9.69
N ARG A 124 4.54 12.57 -8.61
CA ARG A 124 5.47 13.18 -7.66
C ARG A 124 6.35 12.12 -6.98
N VAL A 125 5.76 11.04 -6.50
CA VAL A 125 6.49 9.95 -5.84
C VAL A 125 7.48 9.28 -6.79
N GLN A 126 7.09 9.09 -8.06
CA GLN A 126 7.99 8.55 -9.08
C GLN A 126 9.17 9.48 -9.34
N LEU A 127 8.92 10.78 -9.50
CA LEU A 127 9.96 11.77 -9.73
C LEU A 127 10.95 11.85 -8.56
N ASP A 128 10.45 11.80 -7.32
CA ASP A 128 11.28 11.78 -6.11
C ASP A 128 12.15 10.50 -6.04
N ALA A 129 11.60 9.35 -6.42
CA ALA A 129 12.32 8.08 -6.47
C ALA A 129 13.41 8.08 -7.55
N ASP A 130 13.09 8.57 -8.74
CA ASP A 130 14.03 8.68 -9.86
C ASP A 130 15.17 9.65 -9.53
N TYR A 131 14.85 10.78 -8.89
CA TYR A 131 15.85 11.74 -8.42
C TYR A 131 16.78 11.12 -7.36
N SER A 132 16.22 10.40 -6.40
CA SER A 132 16.99 9.72 -5.35
C SER A 132 17.91 8.64 -5.94
N LEU A 133 17.42 7.90 -6.93
CA LEU A 133 18.20 6.90 -7.65
C LEU A 133 19.34 7.57 -8.45
N ALA A 134 19.07 8.69 -9.13
CA ALA A 134 20.08 9.43 -9.88
C ALA A 134 21.20 9.95 -8.95
N LEU A 135 20.87 10.47 -7.77
CA LEU A 135 21.86 10.86 -6.77
C LEU A 135 22.72 9.68 -6.33
N TYR A 136 22.10 8.54 -6.03
CA TYR A 136 22.82 7.33 -5.64
C TYR A 136 23.78 6.82 -6.73
N LEU A 137 23.34 6.84 -8.00
CA LEU A 137 24.18 6.45 -9.13
C LEU A 137 25.36 7.41 -9.31
N ASN A 138 25.15 8.72 -9.18
CA ASN A 138 26.24 9.70 -9.23
C ASN A 138 27.26 9.49 -8.09
N ASP A 139 26.78 9.24 -6.86
CA ASP A 139 27.67 8.93 -5.73
C ASP A 139 28.49 7.67 -5.99
N LEU A 140 27.90 6.63 -6.61
CA LEU A 140 28.63 5.43 -6.98
C LEU A 140 29.67 5.71 -8.07
N GLU A 141 29.33 6.48 -9.10
CA GLU A 141 30.29 6.87 -10.17
C GLU A 141 31.47 7.67 -9.60
N ASP A 142 31.22 8.65 -8.72
CA ASP A 142 32.27 9.41 -8.04
C ASP A 142 33.16 8.52 -7.15
N ASN A 143 32.57 7.49 -6.52
CA ASN A 143 33.30 6.51 -5.72
C ASN A 143 34.06 5.46 -6.57
N GLU A 144 33.60 5.13 -7.78
CA GLU A 144 34.29 4.22 -8.71
C GLU A 144 35.45 4.92 -9.45
N VAL A 145 35.32 6.21 -9.76
CA VAL A 145 36.41 7.04 -10.32
C VAL A 145 37.53 7.27 -9.29
N SER A 146 37.23 7.13 -8.00
CA SER A 146 38.22 7.11 -6.93
C SER A 146 38.55 5.69 -6.44
N GLN A 147 39.28 4.93 -7.26
CA GLN A 147 40.27 3.97 -6.74
C GLN A 147 41.45 4.73 -6.06
N LYS A 148 41.12 5.56 -5.07
CA LYS A 148 42.00 5.89 -3.95
C LYS A 148 41.18 5.69 -2.70
N TYR A 149 41.19 4.46 -2.20
CA TYR A 149 40.95 4.19 -0.78
C TYR A 149 42.02 4.93 0.05
N SER A 150 41.86 6.24 0.27
CA SER A 150 42.40 6.86 1.46
C SER A 150 41.46 6.49 2.60
N ARG A 151 41.93 5.59 3.46
CA ARG A 151 41.37 5.29 4.79
C ARG A 151 40.82 6.55 5.47
N GLN A 152 39.81 6.33 6.32
CA GLN A 152 39.15 7.25 7.26
C GLN A 152 38.00 8.03 6.61
N ARG A 153 36.75 7.88 7.06
CA ARG A 153 36.30 8.02 8.46
C ARG A 153 35.19 7.03 8.78
N PHE A 154 35.52 5.97 9.52
CA PHE A 154 34.53 5.39 10.43
C PHE A 154 34.47 6.30 11.66
N PHE A 155 33.26 6.58 12.13
CA PHE A 155 33.01 7.26 13.39
C PHE A 155 33.88 6.63 14.49
N ASN A 156 34.72 7.44 15.13
CA ASN A 156 35.38 7.05 16.39
C ASN A 156 34.27 6.91 17.43
N ILE A 157 33.77 5.69 17.60
CA ILE A 157 33.11 5.31 18.84
C ILE A 157 34.25 5.21 19.85
N GLU A 158 34.33 6.17 20.78
CA GLU A 158 35.24 6.12 21.91
C GLU A 158 34.98 4.82 22.69
N PRO A 159 35.95 3.90 22.80
CA PRO A 159 35.83 2.79 23.72
C PRO A 159 36.05 3.29 25.14
N GLU A 160 35.11 2.95 26.03
CA GLU A 160 35.10 3.22 27.47
C GLU A 160 36.47 2.92 28.11
N ASP A 161 37.07 3.94 28.73
CA ASP A 161 38.10 3.77 29.75
C ASP A 161 37.45 3.16 31.00
N ASN A 162 37.61 1.85 31.16
CA ASN A 162 37.70 1.18 32.45
C ASN A 162 38.14 -0.26 32.21
N LEU A 163 39.41 -0.56 32.46
CA LEU A 163 39.88 -1.81 33.06
C LEU A 163 41.39 -1.67 33.35
N GLU A 164 41.73 -1.68 34.65
CA GLU A 164 43.08 -1.59 35.21
C GLU A 164 44.06 -2.62 34.61
N PRO A 165 45.32 -2.25 34.33
CA PRO A 165 46.34 -3.23 33.99
C PRO A 165 46.92 -3.87 35.26
N ARG A 166 46.63 -5.18 35.44
CA ARG A 166 47.45 -6.11 36.22
C ARG A 166 48.87 -6.13 35.64
N ASN A 167 49.84 -5.61 36.39
CA ASN A 167 51.25 -5.88 36.17
C ASN A 167 51.64 -7.16 36.92
N ASP A 168 51.86 -8.25 36.19
CA ASP A 168 52.68 -9.37 36.64
C ASP A 168 54.13 -9.05 36.25
N GLU A 169 54.96 -8.65 37.22
CA GLU A 169 56.42 -8.65 37.09
C GLU A 169 56.98 -10.02 37.48
N GLU A 170 57.89 -10.50 36.63
CA GLU A 170 58.67 -11.72 36.76
C GLU A 170 59.70 -11.69 37.92
N GLU A 171 60.10 -12.91 38.32
CA GLU A 171 61.34 -13.30 39.02
C GLU A 171 61.51 -13.08 40.55
N ASN A 172 61.34 -14.17 41.31
CA ASN A 172 62.50 -14.88 41.88
C ASN A 172 62.14 -16.26 42.49
N PRO A 173 62.97 -17.30 42.30
CA PRO A 173 62.78 -18.61 42.91
C PRO A 173 63.61 -18.74 44.20
N SER A 174 63.00 -19.03 45.35
CA SER A 174 63.66 -19.83 46.42
C SER A 174 62.77 -20.10 47.63
N LYS A 175 62.47 -21.39 47.80
CA LYS A 175 62.63 -22.19 49.03
C LYS A 175 62.16 -21.64 50.40
N LYS A 176 61.43 -22.57 51.07
CA LYS A 176 61.21 -22.81 52.51
C LYS A 176 59.96 -22.15 53.08
N ARG A 177 58.91 -22.94 53.35
CA ARG A 177 58.66 -23.82 54.54
C ARG A 177 58.29 -23.04 55.81
N ARG A 178 57.15 -23.49 56.35
CA ARG A 178 56.64 -23.42 57.75
C ARG A 178 55.84 -22.15 58.07
N LEU A 179 54.53 -22.31 58.30
CA LEU A 179 53.87 -22.66 59.57
C LEU A 179 54.14 -21.59 60.64
N PHE A 180 53.12 -20.87 61.06
CA PHE A 180 52.40 -21.08 62.33
C PHE A 180 51.51 -19.88 62.64
N LEU A 181 50.31 -20.22 63.14
CA LEU A 181 49.39 -19.47 64.01
C LEU A 181 48.85 -18.12 63.53
#